data_AF-T1A0I6-F1
#
_entry.id   AF-T1A0I6-F1
#
_cell.length_a   1.000
_cell.length_b   1.000
_cell.length_c   1.000
_cell.angle_alpha   90.00
_cell.angle_beta   90.00
_cell.angle_gamma   90.00
#
_symmetry.space_group_name_H-M   'P 1'
#
loop_
_entity.id
_entity.type
_entity.pdbx_description
1 polymer ?
#
loop_
_entity_poly.entity_id
_entity_poly.type
_entity_poly.pdbx_seq_one_letter_code
_entity_poly.pdbx_strand_id
1 'polypeptide(L)'
;ARAGGVPRELVPRAQGLLSALFGVGFAISLPVGSWVSQDYGWRTTYHTAIPVVVGLAIAVLVLVRESEYRRPDTKVDYVGAGLLGGALAGIVVALSQGQVWGWSSPLTLGFLGVGLALFAPFAIWERRWTRRRREPVVDMVLLRERNVAVTNVVLTVAGLGMYMALFALIYRFEYPPISGGFSQNILQAGIDIVPLALAMLV
;
A
#
# COMPACT_ATOMS: atom_id res chain seq x y z
N ALA A 1 -6.88 29.37 19.53
CA ALA A 1 -6.73 27.92 19.76
C ALA A 1 -5.91 27.33 18.61
N ARG A 2 -4.64 26.99 18.86
CA ARG A 2 -3.73 26.43 17.85
C ARG A 2 -4.12 24.98 17.61
N ALA A 3 -4.72 24.70 16.46
CA ALA A 3 -4.96 23.32 16.03
C ALA A 3 -3.60 22.63 15.90
N GLY A 4 -3.41 21.48 16.56
CA GLY A 4 -2.20 20.65 16.49
C GLY A 4 -1.98 19.97 15.13
N GLY A 5 -2.35 20.62 14.03
CA GLY A 5 -2.09 20.19 12.67
C GLY A 5 -0.92 20.97 12.08
N VAL A 6 -0.21 20.34 11.16
CA VAL A 6 0.80 21.01 10.30
C VAL A 6 0.17 22.29 9.73
N PRO A 7 0.76 23.49 9.95
CA PRO A 7 0.30 24.74 9.35
C PRO A 7 0.01 24.55 7.86
N ARG A 8 -1.08 25.15 7.35
CA ARG A 8 -1.52 24.92 5.94
C ARG A 8 -0.42 25.19 4.91
N GLU A 9 0.46 26.14 5.20
CA GLU A 9 1.65 26.48 4.40
C GLU A 9 2.75 25.40 4.40
N LEU A 10 2.79 24.56 5.42
CA LEU A 10 3.75 23.45 5.58
C LEU A 10 3.20 22.11 5.05
N VAL A 11 1.89 22.01 4.76
CA VAL A 11 1.27 20.80 4.24
C VAL A 11 1.94 20.31 2.93
N PRO A 12 2.22 21.17 1.93
CA PRO A 12 2.92 20.73 0.72
C PRO A 12 4.33 20.22 1.00
N ARG A 13 5.06 20.84 1.94
CA ARG A 13 6.40 20.38 2.34
C ARG A 13 6.35 19.04 3.04
N ALA A 14 5.37 18.85 3.94
CA ALA A 14 5.17 17.59 4.63
C ALA A 14 4.79 16.47 3.64
N GLN A 15 3.90 16.75 2.69
CA GLN A 15 3.54 15.81 1.62
C GLN A 15 4.75 15.48 0.74
N GLY A 16 5.54 16.48 0.33
CA GLY A 16 6.77 16.27 -0.44
C GLY A 16 7.78 15.38 0.30
N LEU A 17 7.98 15.62 1.60
CA LEU A 17 8.86 14.79 2.44
C LEU A 17 8.35 13.34 2.54
N LEU A 18 7.05 13.15 2.79
CA LEU A 18 6.44 11.82 2.84
C LEU A 18 6.58 11.07 1.51
N SER A 19 6.34 11.75 0.39
CA SER A 19 6.53 11.17 -0.95
C SER A 19 7.99 10.81 -1.22
N ALA A 20 8.94 11.68 -0.84
CA ALA A 20 10.36 11.41 -0.99
C ALA A 20 10.80 10.19 -0.18
N LEU A 21 10.25 9.99 1.03
CA LEU A 21 10.53 8.80 1.84
C LEU A 21 10.10 7.50 1.14
N PHE A 22 8.97 7.50 0.43
CA PHE A 22 8.56 6.35 -0.37
C PHE A 22 9.56 6.07 -1.51
N GLY A 23 9.98 7.11 -2.24
CA GLY A 23 10.96 6.98 -3.32
C GLY A 23 12.33 6.49 -2.85
N VAL A 24 12.86 7.06 -1.76
CA VAL A 24 14.13 6.65 -1.16
C VAL A 24 14.03 5.21 -0.65
N GLY A 25 12.93 4.86 0.01
CA GLY A 25 12.68 3.50 0.50
C GLY A 25 12.67 2.48 -0.63
N PHE A 26 12.01 2.80 -1.75
CA PHE A 26 11.97 1.93 -2.93
C PHE A 26 13.35 1.80 -3.60
N ALA A 27 14.11 2.90 -3.73
CA ALA A 27 15.44 2.89 -4.33
C ALA A 27 16.46 2.09 -3.51
N ILE A 28 16.38 2.12 -2.17
CA ILE A 28 17.28 1.37 -1.28
C ILE A 28 16.84 -0.10 -1.17
N SER A 29 15.53 -0.36 -1.09
CA SER A 29 15.02 -1.70 -0.81
C SER A 29 15.31 -2.69 -1.94
N LEU A 30 15.35 -2.25 -3.20
CA LEU A 30 15.61 -3.12 -4.34
C LEU A 30 17.03 -3.71 -4.33
N PRO A 31 18.13 -2.94 -4.30
CA PRO A 31 19.48 -3.51 -4.24
C PRO A 31 19.73 -4.32 -2.97
N VAL A 32 19.32 -3.78 -1.81
CA VAL A 32 19.53 -4.44 -0.51
C VAL A 32 18.73 -5.73 -0.44
N GLY A 33 17.47 -5.69 -0.88
CA GLY A 33 16.59 -6.86 -0.92
C GLY A 33 17.07 -7.93 -1.89
N SER A 34 17.52 -7.53 -3.08
CA SER A 34 18.11 -8.44 -4.08
C SER A 34 19.40 -9.07 -3.59
N TRP A 35 20.30 -8.30 -2.97
CA TRP A 35 21.54 -8.82 -2.39
C TRP A 35 21.27 -9.84 -1.28
N VAL A 36 20.40 -9.50 -0.33
CA VAL A 36 20.04 -10.41 0.76
C VAL A 36 19.35 -11.67 0.23
N SER A 37 18.45 -11.51 -0.75
CA SER A 37 17.74 -12.65 -1.34
C SER A 37 18.68 -13.59 -2.08
N GLN A 38 19.67 -13.05 -2.78
CA GLN A 38 20.64 -13.82 -3.55
C GLN A 38 21.58 -14.63 -2.65
N ASP A 39 22.16 -14.01 -1.62
CA ASP A 39 23.21 -14.64 -0.81
C ASP A 39 22.65 -15.40 0.40
N TYR A 40 21.51 -14.96 0.94
CA TYR A 40 20.91 -15.49 2.18
C TYR A 40 19.48 -15.99 2.01
N GLY A 41 18.94 -15.97 0.80
CA GLY A 41 17.59 -16.43 0.48
C GLY A 41 16.49 -15.42 0.78
N TRP A 42 15.41 -15.46 -0.01
CA TRP A 42 14.29 -14.52 0.06
C TRP A 42 13.61 -14.42 1.43
N ARG A 43 13.65 -15.49 2.24
CA ARG A 43 13.07 -15.50 3.60
C ARG A 43 13.80 -14.52 4.52
N THR A 44 15.13 -14.40 4.35
CA THR A 44 15.97 -13.52 5.15
C THR A 44 15.64 -12.05 4.89
N THR A 45 15.21 -11.69 3.67
CA THR A 45 14.73 -10.35 3.31
C THR A 45 13.54 -9.89 4.17
N TYR A 46 12.69 -10.81 4.63
CA TYR A 46 11.62 -10.47 5.58
C TYR A 46 12.16 -10.24 7.01
N HIS A 47 13.14 -11.04 7.42
CA HIS A 47 13.77 -10.89 8.73
C HIS A 47 14.59 -9.60 8.85
N THR A 48 15.16 -9.09 7.76
CA THR A 48 15.88 -7.80 7.77
C THR A 48 14.96 -6.61 8.09
N ALA A 49 13.65 -6.72 7.88
CA ALA A 49 12.70 -5.67 8.27
C ALA A 49 12.52 -5.57 9.79
N ILE A 50 12.70 -6.68 10.52
CA ILE A 50 12.48 -6.74 11.98
C ILE A 50 13.33 -5.71 12.75
N PRO A 51 14.67 -5.69 12.63
CA PRO A 51 15.50 -4.72 13.37
C PRO A 51 15.16 -3.28 12.99
N VAL A 52 14.81 -3.01 11.72
CA VAL A 52 14.42 -1.68 11.26
C VAL A 52 13.12 -1.23 11.92
N VAL A 53 12.09 -2.08 11.94
CA VAL A 53 10.79 -1.78 12.58
C VAL A 53 10.95 -1.59 14.08
N VAL A 54 11.74 -2.44 14.75
CA VAL A 54 12.02 -2.30 16.19
C VAL A 54 12.74 -0.99 16.48
N GLY A 55 13.76 -0.64 15.69
CA GLY A 55 14.49 0.62 15.82
C GLY A 55 13.59 1.84 15.63
N LEU A 56 12.73 1.83 14.61
CA LEU A 56 11.75 2.90 14.38
C LEU A 56 10.72 2.99 15.49
N ALA A 57 10.23 1.87 16.02
CA ALA A 57 9.29 1.85 17.15
C ALA A 57 9.93 2.47 18.40
N ILE A 58 11.18 2.10 18.72
CA ILE A 58 11.94 2.72 19.82
C ILE A 58 12.16 4.21 19.56
N ALA A 59 12.55 4.59 18.35
CA ALA A 59 12.76 5.99 17.99
C ALA A 59 11.48 6.81 18.15
N VAL A 60 10.31 6.27 17.77
CA VAL A 60 9.02 6.93 18.00
C VAL A 60 8.76 7.09 19.49
N LEU A 61 8.94 6.04 20.30
CA LEU A 61 8.72 6.10 21.75
C LEU A 61 9.62 7.11 22.47
N VAL A 62 10.84 7.34 21.97
CA VAL A 62 11.83 8.23 22.60
C VAL A 62 11.75 9.66 22.05
N LEU A 63 11.57 9.83 20.75
CA LEU A 63 11.71 11.12 20.06
C LEU A 63 10.37 11.82 19.80
N VAL A 64 9.28 11.08 19.67
CA VAL A 64 7.97 11.66 19.35
C VAL A 64 7.23 11.95 20.65
N ARG A 65 7.12 13.25 20.99
CA ARG A 65 6.27 13.69 22.10
C ARG A 65 4.81 13.48 21.75
N GLU A 66 4.05 12.96 22.72
CA GLU A 66 2.61 12.80 22.55
C GLU A 66 1.93 14.15 22.34
N SER A 67 1.00 14.21 21.39
CA SER A 67 0.26 15.43 21.09
C SER A 67 -0.63 15.82 22.29
N GLU A 68 -0.49 17.04 22.79
CA GLU A 68 -1.33 17.58 23.86
C GLU A 68 -2.81 17.72 23.46
N TYR A 69 -3.13 17.62 22.16
CA TYR A 69 -4.49 17.78 21.65
C TYR A 69 -5.18 16.43 21.43
N ARG A 70 -6.01 16.02 22.39
CA ARG A 70 -6.95 14.92 22.26
C ARG A 70 -8.34 15.48 21.93
N ARG A 71 -8.96 15.07 20.81
CA ARG A 71 -10.37 15.38 20.53
C ARG A 71 -11.25 14.45 21.39
N PRO A 72 -12.00 14.97 22.38
CA PRO A 72 -12.70 14.14 23.36
C PRO A 72 -13.78 13.22 22.77
N ASP A 73 -14.37 13.61 21.64
CA ASP A 73 -15.53 12.93 21.05
C ASP A 73 -15.20 12.10 19.79
N THR A 74 -13.92 11.94 19.44
CA THR A 74 -13.53 11.10 18.30
C THR A 74 -13.70 9.62 18.66
N LYS A 75 -14.69 8.96 18.03
CA LYS A 75 -14.93 7.53 18.17
C LYS A 75 -14.41 6.80 16.94
N VAL A 76 -13.57 5.79 17.17
CA VAL A 76 -13.08 4.91 16.11
C VAL A 76 -14.24 4.08 15.53
N ASP A 77 -14.38 4.08 14.21
CA ASP A 77 -15.38 3.25 13.51
C ASP A 77 -14.87 1.83 13.27
N TYR A 78 -14.90 1.00 14.32
CA TYR A 78 -14.48 -0.41 14.23
C TYR A 78 -15.35 -1.24 13.28
N VAL A 79 -16.63 -0.89 13.14
CA VAL A 79 -17.56 -1.63 12.27
C VAL A 79 -17.27 -1.29 10.81
N GLY A 80 -17.14 -0.02 10.47
CA GLY A 80 -16.74 0.42 9.14
C GLY A 80 -15.38 -0.14 8.74
N ALA A 81 -14.40 -0.08 9.66
CA ALA A 81 -13.08 -0.66 9.45
C ALA A 81 -13.12 -2.18 9.24
N GLY A 82 -13.92 -2.90 10.04
CA GLY A 82 -14.09 -4.34 9.89
C GLY A 82 -14.78 -4.74 8.58
N LEU A 83 -15.80 -4.01 8.16
CA LEU A 83 -16.50 -4.25 6.89
C LEU A 83 -15.59 -3.98 5.69
N LEU A 84 -14.88 -2.84 5.68
CA LEU A 84 -13.94 -2.50 4.61
C LEU A 84 -12.74 -3.47 4.59
N GLY A 85 -12.17 -3.76 5.76
CA GLY A 85 -11.07 -4.71 5.90
C GLY A 85 -11.46 -6.12 5.43
N GLY A 86 -12.65 -6.60 5.82
CA GLY A 86 -13.18 -7.89 5.36
C GLY A 86 -13.45 -7.92 3.86
N ALA A 87 -14.02 -6.85 3.29
CA ALA A 87 -14.26 -6.72 1.86
C ALA A 87 -12.95 -6.84 1.06
N LEU A 88 -11.94 -6.04 1.44
CA LEU A 88 -10.63 -6.03 0.81
C LEU A 88 -9.88 -7.35 1.01
N ALA A 89 -9.90 -7.91 2.22
CA ALA A 89 -9.25 -9.19 2.50
C ALA A 89 -9.84 -10.31 1.65
N GLY A 90 -11.17 -10.39 1.51
CA GLY A 90 -11.83 -11.39 0.66
C GLY A 90 -11.39 -11.30 -0.81
N ILE A 91 -11.35 -10.08 -1.35
CA ILE A 91 -10.88 -9.83 -2.72
C ILE A 91 -9.41 -10.20 -2.88
N VAL A 92 -8.54 -9.77 -1.96
CA VAL A 92 -7.11 -10.07 -2.00
C VAL A 92 -6.86 -11.57 -1.91
N VAL A 93 -7.58 -12.30 -1.04
CA VAL A 93 -7.48 -13.75 -0.92
C VAL A 93 -7.89 -14.45 -2.23
N ALA A 94 -9.03 -14.05 -2.82
CA ALA A 94 -9.49 -14.63 -4.08
C ALA A 94 -8.50 -14.40 -5.22
N LEU A 95 -7.93 -13.19 -5.34
CA LEU A 95 -6.95 -12.88 -6.37
C LEU A 95 -5.60 -13.57 -6.13
N SER A 96 -5.17 -13.67 -4.88
CA SER A 96 -3.87 -14.28 -4.52
C SER A 96 -3.88 -15.79 -4.65
N GLN A 97 -4.99 -16.43 -4.25
CA GLN A 97 -5.12 -17.90 -4.26
C GLN A 97 -5.82 -18.43 -5.51
N GLY A 98 -6.30 -17.56 -6.41
CA GLY A 98 -7.02 -17.98 -7.63
C GLY A 98 -6.21 -18.93 -8.52
N GLN A 99 -4.89 -18.77 -8.57
CA GLN A 99 -4.00 -19.70 -9.30
C GLN A 99 -3.87 -21.07 -8.60
N VAL A 100 -3.95 -21.11 -7.27
CA VAL A 100 -3.78 -22.33 -6.46
C VAL A 100 -5.09 -23.10 -6.37
N TRP A 101 -6.19 -22.41 -6.09
CA TRP A 101 -7.53 -23.01 -5.93
C TRP A 101 -8.25 -23.20 -7.26
N GLY A 102 -7.82 -22.50 -8.31
CA GLY A 102 -8.52 -22.39 -9.58
C GLY A 102 -9.52 -21.23 -9.58
N TRP A 103 -9.59 -20.51 -10.68
CA TRP A 103 -10.44 -19.32 -10.84
C TRP A 103 -11.94 -19.64 -10.76
N SER A 104 -12.33 -20.83 -11.21
CA SER A 104 -13.73 -21.30 -11.17
C SER A 104 -14.08 -22.06 -9.89
N SER A 105 -13.17 -22.14 -8.93
CA SER A 105 -13.42 -22.84 -7.68
C SER A 105 -14.47 -22.12 -6.83
N PRO A 106 -15.37 -22.85 -6.14
CA PRO A 106 -16.32 -22.26 -5.19
C PRO A 106 -15.64 -21.41 -4.11
N LEU A 107 -14.41 -21.74 -3.72
CA LEU A 107 -13.65 -20.94 -2.75
C LEU A 107 -13.29 -19.58 -3.32
N THR A 108 -12.69 -19.52 -4.51
CA THR A 108 -12.29 -18.28 -5.17
C THR A 108 -13.50 -17.38 -5.42
N LEU A 109 -14.56 -17.94 -6.01
CA LEU A 109 -15.79 -17.21 -6.28
C LEU A 109 -16.52 -16.80 -4.99
N GLY A 110 -16.48 -17.64 -3.95
CA GLY A 110 -17.05 -17.34 -2.64
C GLY A 110 -16.36 -16.16 -1.97
N PHE A 111 -15.03 -16.17 -1.89
CA PHE A 111 -14.26 -15.06 -1.31
C PHE A 111 -14.41 -13.76 -2.12
N LEU A 112 -14.39 -13.85 -3.44
CA LEU A 112 -14.61 -12.69 -4.31
C LEU A 112 -16.04 -12.14 -4.15
N GLY A 113 -17.03 -13.02 -4.16
CA GLY A 113 -18.44 -12.66 -4.01
C GLY A 113 -18.76 -12.05 -2.65
N VAL A 114 -18.27 -12.66 -1.56
CA VAL A 114 -18.42 -12.11 -0.19
C VAL A 114 -17.69 -10.78 -0.06
N GLY A 115 -16.45 -10.69 -0.58
CA GLY A 115 -15.67 -9.45 -0.55
C GLY A 115 -16.40 -8.29 -1.24
N LEU A 116 -16.95 -8.54 -2.45
CA LEU A 116 -17.75 -7.56 -3.18
C LEU A 116 -19.08 -7.24 -2.46
N ALA A 117 -19.75 -8.26 -1.91
CA ALA A 117 -21.01 -8.10 -1.21
C ALA A 117 -20.87 -7.23 0.05
N LEU A 118 -19.73 -7.28 0.75
CA LEU A 118 -19.45 -6.49 1.95
C LEU A 118 -19.34 -4.97 1.69
N PHE A 119 -19.10 -4.54 0.46
CA PHE A 119 -19.12 -3.10 0.13
C PHE A 119 -20.51 -2.47 0.26
N ALA A 120 -21.58 -3.24 0.02
CA ALA A 120 -22.95 -2.73 0.16
C ALA A 120 -23.31 -2.37 1.63
N PRO A 121 -23.19 -3.28 2.62
CA PRO A 121 -23.42 -2.94 4.02
C PRO A 121 -22.41 -1.91 4.53
N PHE A 122 -21.16 -1.92 4.05
CA PHE A 122 -20.19 -0.86 4.34
C PHE A 122 -20.69 0.51 3.91
N ALA A 123 -21.12 0.67 2.65
CA ALA A 123 -21.60 1.95 2.14
C ALA A 123 -22.85 2.45 2.88
N ILE A 124 -23.75 1.55 3.27
CA ILE A 124 -24.93 1.88 4.08
C ILE A 124 -24.52 2.31 5.48
N TRP A 125 -23.60 1.58 6.12
CA TRP A 125 -23.07 1.89 7.44
C TRP A 125 -22.40 3.26 7.47
N GLU A 126 -21.49 3.52 6.54
CA GLU A 126 -20.74 4.78 6.46
C GLU A 126 -21.66 5.98 6.25
N ARG A 127 -22.68 5.86 5.38
CA ARG A 127 -23.69 6.91 5.22
C ARG A 127 -24.45 7.18 6.52
N ARG A 128 -24.79 6.13 7.28
CA ARG A 128 -25.46 6.26 8.57
C ARG A 128 -24.54 6.84 9.64
N TRP A 129 -23.26 6.47 9.63
CA TRP A 129 -22.25 6.94 10.56
C TRP A 129 -21.94 8.42 10.35
N THR A 130 -21.76 8.84 9.10
CA THR A 130 -21.58 10.23 8.70
C THR A 130 -22.76 11.10 9.12
N ARG A 131 -24.02 10.63 8.92
CA ARG A 131 -25.23 11.34 9.38
C ARG A 131 -25.29 11.56 10.88
N ARG A 132 -24.61 10.73 11.68
CA ARG A 132 -24.51 10.87 13.13
C ARG A 132 -23.42 11.85 13.57
N ARG A 133 -22.84 12.62 12.63
CA ARG A 133 -21.72 13.55 12.85
C ARG A 133 -20.50 12.87 13.49
N ARG A 134 -20.26 11.61 13.12
CA ARG A 134 -19.06 10.85 13.53
C ARG A 134 -18.03 10.88 12.41
N GLU A 135 -16.79 10.54 12.72
CA GLU A 135 -15.69 10.45 11.75
C GLU A 135 -15.79 9.11 10.99
N PRO A 136 -16.17 9.11 9.69
CA PRO A 136 -16.25 7.91 8.86
C PRO A 136 -14.85 7.39 8.51
N VAL A 137 -14.72 6.09 8.19
CA VAL A 137 -13.47 5.56 7.64
C VAL A 137 -13.24 6.11 6.25
N VAL A 138 -14.32 6.23 5.47
CA VAL A 138 -14.29 6.76 4.11
C VAL A 138 -15.35 7.83 3.93
N ASP A 139 -14.92 9.05 3.62
CA ASP A 139 -15.83 10.15 3.29
C ASP A 139 -16.43 9.94 1.88
N MET A 140 -17.68 9.48 1.87
CA MET A 140 -18.45 9.22 0.65
C MET A 140 -18.77 10.49 -0.16
N VAL A 141 -18.77 11.67 0.46
CA VAL A 141 -18.96 12.95 -0.23
C VAL A 141 -17.69 13.28 -1.01
N LEU A 142 -16.55 13.16 -0.35
CA LEU A 142 -15.24 13.38 -0.97
C LEU A 142 -15.02 12.40 -2.15
N LEU A 143 -15.38 11.13 -2.00
CA LEU A 143 -15.28 10.15 -3.08
C LEU A 143 -16.17 10.46 -4.29
N ARG A 144 -17.25 11.23 -4.12
CA ARG A 144 -18.15 11.61 -5.21
C ARG A 144 -17.66 12.87 -5.94
N GLU A 145 -16.77 13.65 -5.34
CA GLU A 145 -16.16 14.80 -5.99
C GLU A 145 -15.39 14.35 -7.22
N ARG A 146 -15.72 14.93 -8.38
CA ARG A 146 -15.19 14.50 -9.68
C ARG A 146 -13.67 14.48 -9.69
N ASN A 147 -13.03 15.51 -9.13
CA ASN A 147 -11.57 15.61 -9.09
C ASN A 147 -10.97 14.46 -8.27
N VAL A 148 -11.58 14.09 -7.14
CA VAL A 148 -11.08 13.01 -6.27
C VAL A 148 -11.35 11.65 -6.90
N ALA A 149 -12.55 11.42 -7.44
CA ALA A 149 -12.91 10.18 -8.12
C ALA A 149 -11.99 9.90 -9.33
N VAL A 150 -11.80 10.90 -10.20
CA VAL A 150 -10.92 10.79 -11.37
C VAL A 150 -9.48 10.55 -10.92
N THR A 151 -9.00 11.27 -9.92
CA THR A 151 -7.64 11.07 -9.39
C THR A 151 -7.46 9.65 -8.84
N ASN A 152 -8.41 9.14 -8.06
CA ASN A 152 -8.34 7.77 -7.53
C ASN A 152 -8.37 6.71 -8.63
N VAL A 153 -9.18 6.89 -9.68
CA VAL A 153 -9.21 5.98 -10.83
C VAL A 153 -7.87 6.02 -11.58
N VAL A 154 -7.35 7.22 -11.86
CA VAL A 154 -6.05 7.39 -12.53
C VAL A 154 -4.93 6.75 -11.71
N LEU A 155 -4.88 6.99 -10.39
CA LEU A 155 -3.88 6.40 -9.51
C LEU A 155 -4.00 4.87 -9.43
N THR A 156 -5.22 4.33 -9.46
CA THR A 156 -5.46 2.88 -9.47
C THR A 156 -4.93 2.26 -10.76
N VAL A 157 -5.26 2.83 -11.92
CA VAL A 157 -4.81 2.34 -13.22
C VAL A 157 -3.30 2.52 -13.38
N ALA A 158 -2.77 3.67 -13.00
CA ALA A 158 -1.33 3.95 -13.03
C ALA A 158 -0.56 2.99 -12.11
N GLY A 159 -1.05 2.76 -10.88
CA GLY A 159 -0.46 1.80 -9.96
C GLY A 159 -0.47 0.37 -10.49
N LEU A 160 -1.59 -0.08 -11.07
CA LEU A 160 -1.68 -1.39 -11.70
C LEU A 160 -0.68 -1.52 -12.85
N GLY A 161 -0.61 -0.53 -13.74
CA GLY A 161 0.34 -0.51 -14.85
C GLY A 161 1.80 -0.51 -14.37
N MET A 162 2.10 0.28 -13.34
CA MET A 162 3.42 0.35 -12.72
C MET A 162 3.88 -1.00 -12.18
N TYR A 163 3.05 -1.68 -11.38
CA TYR A 163 3.40 -3.00 -10.84
C TYR A 163 3.50 -4.08 -11.91
N MET A 164 2.60 -4.06 -12.91
CA MET A 164 2.67 -4.98 -14.06
C MET A 164 3.97 -4.79 -14.84
N ALA A 165 4.38 -3.55 -15.09
CA ALA A 165 5.63 -3.23 -15.77
C ALA A 165 6.85 -3.66 -14.94
N LEU A 166 6.84 -3.41 -13.62
CA LEU A 166 7.90 -3.85 -12.71
C LEU A 166 8.09 -5.36 -12.74
N PHE A 167 7.01 -6.15 -12.60
CA PHE A 167 7.10 -7.60 -12.68
C PHE A 167 7.57 -8.06 -14.05
N ALA A 168 7.02 -7.51 -15.14
CA ALA A 168 7.42 -7.87 -16.49
C ALA A 168 8.91 -7.62 -16.74
N LEU A 169 9.44 -6.51 -16.22
CA LEU A 169 10.85 -6.15 -16.33
C LEU A 169 11.76 -7.10 -15.54
N ILE A 170 11.41 -7.41 -14.29
CA ILE A 170 12.15 -8.39 -13.46
C ILE A 170 12.19 -9.74 -14.16
N TYR A 171 11.03 -10.25 -14.62
CA TYR A 171 10.98 -11.49 -15.38
C TYR A 171 11.83 -11.43 -16.64
N ARG A 172 11.83 -10.30 -17.35
CA ARG A 172 12.68 -10.09 -18.54
C ARG A 172 14.16 -10.18 -18.19
N PHE A 173 14.60 -9.58 -17.07
CA PHE A 173 16.00 -9.62 -16.67
C PHE A 173 16.45 -11.04 -16.31
N GLU A 174 15.64 -11.79 -15.55
CA GLU A 174 16.02 -13.10 -15.03
C GLU A 174 15.82 -14.26 -16.03
N TYR A 175 14.83 -14.19 -16.93
CA TYR A 175 14.55 -15.29 -17.85
C TYR A 175 15.71 -15.54 -18.86
N PRO A 176 15.84 -16.78 -19.37
CA PRO A 176 16.85 -17.12 -20.36
C PRO A 176 16.61 -16.42 -21.72
N PRO A 177 17.64 -16.30 -22.58
CA PRO A 177 17.55 -15.50 -23.80
C PRO A 177 16.62 -16.13 -24.84
N ILE A 178 16.38 -17.44 -24.74
CA ILE A 178 15.40 -18.16 -25.57
C ILE A 178 13.95 -17.70 -25.34
N SER A 179 13.62 -17.24 -24.12
CA SER A 179 12.37 -16.55 -23.78
C SER A 179 12.45 -15.02 -24.00
N GLY A 180 13.56 -14.55 -24.59
CA GLY A 180 13.92 -13.16 -24.79
C GLY A 180 14.45 -12.44 -23.55
N GLY A 181 14.72 -13.15 -22.45
CA GLY A 181 15.28 -12.51 -21.25
C GLY A 181 16.79 -12.28 -21.31
N PHE A 182 17.36 -11.70 -20.25
CA PHE A 182 18.78 -11.33 -20.19
C PHE A 182 19.64 -12.29 -19.35
N SER A 183 19.04 -13.31 -18.72
CA SER A 183 19.74 -14.28 -17.85
C SER A 183 20.54 -13.64 -16.72
N GLN A 184 20.09 -12.48 -16.25
CA GLN A 184 20.72 -11.79 -15.14
C GLN A 184 20.45 -12.53 -13.83
N ASN A 185 21.37 -12.40 -12.88
CA ASN A 185 21.10 -12.83 -11.51
C ASN A 185 20.23 -11.80 -10.77
N ILE A 186 19.71 -12.20 -9.60
CA ILE A 186 18.78 -11.41 -8.78
C ILE A 186 19.36 -10.03 -8.43
N LEU A 187 20.66 -9.97 -8.12
CA LEU A 187 21.34 -8.70 -7.78
C LEU A 187 21.44 -7.76 -8.98
N GLN A 188 21.84 -8.26 -10.14
CA GLN A 188 21.93 -7.46 -11.37
C GLN A 188 20.56 -6.91 -11.76
N ALA A 189 19.53 -7.76 -11.77
CA ALA A 189 18.17 -7.32 -12.05
C ALA A 189 17.69 -6.24 -11.06
N GLY A 190 18.02 -6.38 -9.78
CA GLY A 190 17.71 -5.38 -8.75
C GLY A 190 18.40 -4.04 -8.97
N ILE A 191 19.69 -4.05 -9.36
CA ILE A 191 20.48 -2.85 -9.64
C ILE A 191 19.95 -2.14 -10.89
N ASP A 192 19.62 -2.88 -11.94
CA ASP A 192 19.15 -2.32 -13.22
C ASP A 192 17.75 -1.66 -13.10
N ILE A 193 17.00 -1.94 -12.02
CA ILE A 193 15.71 -1.29 -11.71
C ILE A 193 15.90 -0.01 -10.88
N VAL A 194 17.06 0.21 -10.26
CA VAL A 194 17.32 1.41 -9.45
C VAL A 194 17.10 2.73 -10.22
N PRO A 195 17.51 2.89 -11.49
CA PRO A 195 17.24 4.12 -12.24
C PRO A 195 15.74 4.45 -12.31
N LEU A 196 14.88 3.42 -12.42
CA LEU A 196 13.42 3.60 -12.39
C LEU A 196 12.96 4.08 -11.02
N ALA A 197 13.51 3.52 -9.93
CA ALA A 197 13.22 3.97 -8.58
C ALA A 197 13.66 5.43 -8.32
N LEU A 198 14.81 5.83 -8.87
CA LEU A 198 15.31 7.20 -8.79
C LEU A 198 14.46 8.18 -9.61
N ALA A 199 13.92 7.75 -10.75
CA ALA A 199 13.00 8.58 -11.53
C ALA A 199 11.71 8.90 -10.75
N MET A 200 11.32 8.09 -9.75
CA MET A 200 10.16 8.38 -8.89
C MET A 200 10.44 9.44 -7.81
N LEU A 201 11.70 9.83 -7.60
CA LEU A 201 12.10 10.86 -6.62
C LEU A 201 12.02 12.29 -7.15
N VAL A 202 11.96 12.47 -8.48
CA VAL A 202 11.97 13.75 -9.19
C VAL A 202 10.58 14.04 -9.74
#